data_AF-Q1IU69-F1
#
_entry.id   AF-Q1IU69-F1
#
_cell.length_a   1.000
_cell.length_b   1.000
_cell.length_c   1.000
_cell.angle_alpha   90.00
_cell.angle_beta   90.00
_cell.angle_gamma   90.00
#
_symmetry.space_group_name_H-M   'P 1'
#
loop_
_entity.id
_entity.type
_entity.pdbx_description
1 polymer ?
#
loop_
_entity_poly.entity_id
_entity_poly.type
_entity_poly.pdbx_seq_one_letter_code
_entity_poly.pdbx_strand_id
1 'polypeptide(L)'
;MATTLSKVADLAGPGIGNYTELEKILPKDYHSLLDRKQTQKAIYAVKTYIEEHLCQELNLIMTSVPLIVDMESGVNDYLDRDGSRTPITFHIPNDHDVHPIDAQVVQAATKWKRMALKQFDMKPGEGLCTDMHAVRKDYFLDHDHSVYVDQWDWERTITAQQRSLEFLKTIVSKIWTVIVGAERFALNKFPELNDPRCPKLPEKLTFLHAEDILEMYPDLPRKQRETMILQKYPAVFIIGIGWTLKDGYPHEMRAADYDDWVTETESAEGKMMHGLNGDILVWNPVTKRRHELSSMGIRVNAETLKQQLKATNQEHFLNFPYHKAILDGTIPLSIGGGIGQSRTLMQILRKAHLGEVTVSVWPKILKEICAKKNIFVLE
;
A
#
# COMPACT_ATOMS: atom_id res chain seq x y z
N MET A 1 -13.30 -27.56 -0.12
CA MET A 1 -12.13 -27.32 -0.99
C MET A 1 -12.44 -26.09 -1.82
N ALA A 2 -11.60 -25.06 -1.78
CA ALA A 2 -11.78 -23.94 -2.71
C ALA A 2 -11.46 -24.44 -4.12
N THR A 3 -12.28 -24.07 -5.11
CA THR A 3 -12.05 -24.48 -6.50
C THR A 3 -10.90 -23.66 -7.09
N THR A 4 -10.18 -24.18 -8.08
CA THR A 4 -9.19 -23.43 -8.86
C THR A 4 -9.74 -22.07 -9.33
N LEU A 5 -11.02 -22.03 -9.69
CA LEU A 5 -11.76 -20.82 -10.07
C LEU A 5 -11.78 -19.76 -8.96
N SER A 6 -11.90 -20.15 -7.69
CA SER A 6 -11.93 -19.21 -6.56
C SER A 6 -10.57 -18.58 -6.25
N LYS A 7 -9.46 -19.29 -6.50
CA LYS A 7 -8.12 -18.73 -6.35
C LYS A 7 -7.79 -17.73 -7.47
N VAL A 8 -8.19 -18.04 -8.70
CA VAL A 8 -8.05 -17.13 -9.85
C VAL A 8 -8.89 -15.87 -9.66
N ALA A 9 -10.15 -16.00 -9.21
CA ALA A 9 -11.01 -14.84 -8.95
C ALA A 9 -10.42 -13.90 -7.87
N ASP A 10 -9.70 -14.44 -6.89
CA ASP A 10 -9.04 -13.66 -5.83
C ASP A 10 -7.88 -12.79 -6.33
N LEU A 11 -7.37 -13.05 -7.55
CA LEU A 11 -6.33 -12.26 -8.22
C LEU A 11 -6.89 -11.04 -8.98
N ALA A 12 -8.21 -10.94 -9.20
CA ALA A 12 -8.85 -9.86 -9.97
C ALA A 12 -8.85 -8.47 -9.28
N GLY A 13 -7.97 -8.28 -8.29
CA GLY A 13 -7.81 -7.05 -7.54
C GLY A 13 -8.61 -7.00 -6.24
N PRO A 14 -8.46 -5.90 -5.51
CA PRO A 14 -9.06 -5.77 -4.19
C PRO A 14 -10.54 -5.35 -4.26
N GLY A 15 -11.23 -5.54 -3.13
CA GLY A 15 -12.65 -5.22 -2.99
C GLY A 15 -13.61 -6.41 -3.07
N ILE A 16 -14.90 -6.12 -2.91
CA ILE A 16 -16.02 -7.09 -2.86
C ILE A 16 -16.75 -7.22 -4.21
N GLY A 17 -16.58 -6.24 -5.10
CA GLY A 17 -17.04 -6.30 -6.50
C GLY A 17 -18.56 -6.21 -6.72
N ASN A 18 -19.38 -6.20 -5.66
CA ASN A 18 -20.82 -5.91 -5.75
C ASN A 18 -21.43 -5.37 -4.44
N TYR A 19 -22.48 -4.56 -4.57
CA TYR A 19 -23.11 -3.89 -3.42
C TYR A 19 -24.00 -4.80 -2.55
N THR A 20 -24.54 -5.88 -3.10
CA THR A 20 -25.37 -6.83 -2.34
C THR A 20 -24.55 -7.58 -1.29
N GLU A 21 -23.33 -8.00 -1.64
CA GLU A 21 -22.39 -8.59 -0.70
C GLU A 21 -21.80 -7.54 0.25
N LEU A 22 -21.50 -6.33 -0.24
CA LEU A 22 -21.04 -5.23 0.60
C LEU A 22 -22.03 -4.92 1.74
N GLU A 23 -23.32 -4.82 1.44
CA GLU A 23 -24.34 -4.55 2.46
C GLU A 23 -24.37 -5.62 3.56
N LYS A 24 -24.12 -6.89 3.21
CA LYS A 24 -24.11 -8.00 4.19
C LYS A 24 -22.92 -7.91 5.14
N ILE A 25 -21.79 -7.38 4.69
CA ILE A 25 -20.55 -7.39 5.46
C ILE A 25 -20.32 -6.14 6.31
N LEU A 26 -20.95 -5.01 5.97
CA LEU A 26 -20.83 -3.78 6.76
C LEU A 26 -21.43 -3.99 8.17
N PRO A 27 -20.83 -3.39 9.21
CA PRO A 27 -21.27 -3.59 10.59
C PRO A 27 -22.74 -3.15 10.78
N LYS A 28 -23.45 -3.84 11.68
CA LYS A 28 -24.86 -3.58 11.97
C LYS A 28 -25.08 -2.73 13.21
N ASP A 29 -24.10 -2.74 14.12
CA ASP A 29 -24.10 -2.11 15.43
C ASP A 29 -23.05 -0.98 15.53
N TYR A 30 -22.84 -0.28 14.41
CA TYR A 30 -21.88 0.80 14.30
C TYR A 30 -22.48 2.16 14.65
N HIS A 31 -21.70 2.98 15.34
CA HIS A 31 -21.85 4.42 15.38
C HIS A 31 -20.47 5.05 15.40
N SER A 32 -20.31 6.17 14.72
CA SER A 32 -19.05 6.91 14.75
C SER A 32 -18.78 7.46 16.16
N LEU A 33 -17.61 7.14 16.72
CA LEU A 33 -17.19 7.58 18.06
C LEU A 33 -16.87 9.08 18.14
N LEU A 34 -16.52 9.69 17.00
CA LEU A 34 -16.25 11.11 16.86
C LEU A 34 -17.26 11.71 15.89
N ASP A 35 -17.77 12.90 16.17
CA ASP A 35 -18.56 13.64 15.18
C ASP A 35 -17.69 14.05 13.97
N ARG A 36 -18.31 14.59 12.91
CA ARG A 36 -17.58 14.95 11.68
C ARG A 36 -16.49 16.00 11.92
N LYS A 37 -16.75 16.99 12.80
CA LYS A 37 -15.80 18.07 13.10
C LYS A 37 -14.64 17.55 13.95
N GLN A 38 -14.92 16.74 14.95
CA GLN A 38 -13.90 16.05 15.76
C GLN A 38 -13.06 15.11 14.89
N THR A 39 -13.69 14.39 13.96
CA THR A 39 -13.01 13.51 13.01
C THR A 39 -12.01 14.29 12.16
N GLN A 40 -12.38 15.46 11.62
CA GLN A 40 -11.44 16.33 10.90
C GLN A 40 -10.26 16.77 11.78
N LYS A 41 -10.52 17.22 13.01
CA LYS A 41 -9.44 17.56 13.96
C LYS A 41 -8.51 16.37 14.24
N ALA A 42 -9.06 15.17 14.36
CA ALA A 42 -8.30 13.96 14.63
C ALA A 42 -7.46 13.53 13.41
N ILE A 43 -8.01 13.63 12.20
CA ILE A 43 -7.29 13.38 10.94
C ILE A 43 -6.01 14.22 10.87
N TYR A 44 -6.14 15.55 10.99
CA TYR A 44 -4.97 16.43 10.94
C TYR A 44 -3.96 16.14 12.05
N ALA A 45 -4.43 15.97 13.29
CA ALA A 45 -3.53 15.71 14.41
C ALA A 45 -2.73 14.40 14.25
N VAL A 46 -3.39 13.32 13.82
CA VAL A 46 -2.75 12.00 13.64
C VAL A 46 -1.85 11.99 12.41
N LYS A 47 -2.26 12.64 11.31
CA LYS A 47 -1.44 12.79 10.10
C LYS A 47 -0.13 13.50 10.40
N THR A 48 -0.19 14.66 11.06
CA THR A 48 1.01 15.41 11.46
C THR A 48 1.91 14.57 12.38
N TYR A 49 1.34 13.85 13.36
CA TYR A 49 2.11 12.95 14.21
C TYR A 49 2.89 11.91 13.38
N ILE A 50 2.21 11.23 12.45
CA ILE A 50 2.83 10.18 11.63
C ILE A 50 3.93 10.78 10.76
N GLU A 51 3.69 11.91 10.09
CA GLU A 51 4.68 12.56 9.23
C GLU A 51 5.95 12.92 9.99
N GLU A 52 5.82 13.57 11.15
CA GLU A 52 6.95 13.97 11.99
C GLU A 52 7.77 12.76 12.46
N HIS A 53 7.11 11.74 13.01
CA HIS A 53 7.79 10.60 13.60
C HIS A 53 8.32 9.62 12.56
N LEU A 54 7.66 9.50 11.40
CA LEU A 54 8.18 8.72 10.27
C LEU A 54 9.46 9.34 9.72
N CYS A 55 9.48 10.68 9.56
CA CYS A 55 10.67 11.40 9.13
C CYS A 55 11.83 11.25 10.12
N GLN A 56 11.55 11.34 11.42
CA GLN A 56 12.57 11.13 12.46
C GLN A 56 13.12 9.70 12.47
N GLU A 57 12.24 8.69 12.50
CA GLU A 57 12.64 7.28 12.65
C GLU A 57 13.42 6.73 11.45
N LEU A 58 13.11 7.23 10.26
CA LEU A 58 13.70 6.78 9.00
C LEU A 58 14.72 7.77 8.40
N ASN A 59 14.95 8.91 9.05
CA ASN A 59 15.81 10.00 8.55
C ASN A 59 15.39 10.48 7.15
N LEU A 60 14.14 10.96 7.09
CA LEU A 60 13.51 11.47 5.86
C LEU A 60 13.23 12.97 6.00
N ILE A 61 13.17 13.65 4.87
CA ILE A 61 12.57 14.99 4.78
C ILE A 61 11.20 14.92 4.12
N MET A 62 10.28 15.80 4.52
CA MET A 62 9.04 16.00 3.76
C MET A 62 9.35 16.74 2.46
N THR A 63 8.77 16.28 1.35
CA THR A 63 8.93 16.89 0.03
C THR A 63 7.59 17.01 -0.70
N SER A 64 7.50 17.95 -1.64
CA SER A 64 6.40 17.99 -2.60
C SER A 64 6.52 16.85 -3.60
N VAL A 65 5.39 16.38 -4.12
CA VAL A 65 5.29 15.26 -5.06
C VAL A 65 4.44 15.65 -6.28
N PRO A 66 4.75 15.17 -7.49
CA PRO A 66 3.92 15.43 -8.66
C PRO A 66 2.57 14.73 -8.57
N LEU A 67 1.50 15.46 -8.90
CA LEU A 67 0.19 14.87 -9.24
C LEU A 67 0.12 14.44 -10.71
N ILE A 68 0.97 15.03 -11.56
CA ILE A 68 0.98 14.88 -13.01
C ILE A 68 2.40 14.54 -13.44
N VAL A 69 2.53 13.55 -14.31
CA VAL A 69 3.82 13.12 -14.89
C VAL A 69 3.72 13.00 -16.41
N ASP A 70 4.86 13.18 -17.08
CA ASP A 70 5.01 12.90 -18.50
C ASP A 70 4.86 11.40 -18.78
N MET A 71 4.06 11.03 -19.79
CA MET A 71 3.86 9.64 -20.19
C MET A 71 5.17 8.95 -20.62
N GLU A 72 6.10 9.67 -21.24
CA GLU A 72 7.35 9.11 -21.76
C GLU A 72 8.39 8.84 -20.67
N SER A 73 8.18 9.39 -19.46
CA SER A 73 9.13 9.27 -18.34
C SER A 73 9.29 7.84 -17.80
N GLY A 74 8.24 7.01 -17.94
CA GLY A 74 8.15 5.68 -17.32
C GLY A 74 7.97 5.70 -15.79
N VAL A 75 7.79 6.88 -15.16
CA VAL A 75 7.69 6.99 -13.69
C VAL A 75 6.28 6.76 -13.14
N ASN A 76 5.22 6.79 -13.96
CA ASN A 76 3.87 6.50 -13.47
C ASN A 76 3.72 5.00 -13.16
N ASP A 77 2.95 4.70 -12.11
CA ASP A 77 2.69 3.34 -11.67
C ASP A 77 1.51 2.74 -12.45
N TYR A 78 1.70 1.54 -13.00
CA TYR A 78 0.65 0.78 -13.67
C TYR A 78 -0.06 -0.19 -12.71
N LEU A 79 0.39 -0.24 -11.44
CA LEU A 79 -0.11 -1.04 -10.31
C LEU A 79 0.01 -2.55 -10.53
N ASP A 80 -0.79 -3.08 -11.46
CA ASP A 80 -0.87 -4.50 -11.77
C ASP A 80 -0.14 -4.80 -13.09
N ARG A 81 0.68 -5.86 -13.08
CA ARG A 81 1.44 -6.30 -14.27
C ARG A 81 0.57 -6.81 -15.43
N ASP A 82 -0.73 -6.99 -15.21
CA ASP A 82 -1.68 -7.45 -16.24
C ASP A 82 -2.30 -6.28 -17.05
N GLY A 83 -2.04 -5.03 -16.66
CA GLY A 83 -2.56 -3.85 -17.35
C GLY A 83 -4.03 -3.54 -17.09
N SER A 84 -4.66 -4.16 -16.10
CA SER A 84 -6.08 -3.93 -15.75
C SER A 84 -6.36 -2.54 -15.16
N ARG A 85 -5.31 -1.79 -14.78
CA ARG A 85 -5.39 -0.45 -14.17
C ARG A 85 -4.70 0.57 -15.08
N THR A 86 -5.43 1.59 -15.49
CA THR A 86 -4.94 2.57 -16.48
C THR A 86 -4.98 4.00 -15.92
N PRO A 87 -3.90 4.79 -16.13
CA PRO A 87 -3.87 6.17 -15.70
C PRO A 87 -4.81 7.05 -16.52
N ILE A 88 -5.23 8.18 -15.94
CA ILE A 88 -5.95 9.23 -16.67
C ILE A 88 -4.92 9.99 -17.51
N THR A 89 -5.09 9.96 -18.82
CA THR A 89 -4.22 10.64 -19.78
C THR A 89 -4.88 11.92 -20.30
N PHE A 90 -4.08 12.96 -20.53
CA PHE A 90 -4.53 14.19 -21.17
C PHE A 90 -3.41 14.87 -21.97
N HIS A 91 -3.80 15.58 -23.01
CA HIS A 91 -2.90 16.29 -23.92
C HIS A 91 -2.69 17.73 -23.44
N ILE A 92 -1.44 18.16 -23.38
CA ILE A 92 -1.05 19.54 -23.09
C ILE A 92 -0.56 20.16 -24.41
N PRO A 93 -1.32 21.09 -25.01
CA PRO A 93 -1.04 21.62 -26.35
C PRO A 93 0.10 22.65 -26.37
N ASN A 94 1.05 22.54 -25.44
CA ASN A 94 2.02 23.59 -25.13
C ASN A 94 2.71 24.15 -26.38
N ASP A 95 2.87 25.48 -26.41
CA ASP A 95 3.34 26.23 -27.57
C ASP A 95 2.50 26.01 -28.84
N HIS A 96 1.16 26.13 -28.74
CA HIS A 96 0.25 25.94 -29.88
C HIS A 96 0.47 24.61 -30.63
N ASP A 97 0.63 23.52 -29.88
CA ASP A 97 0.95 22.17 -30.36
C ASP A 97 2.32 22.02 -31.04
N VAL A 98 3.23 23.01 -30.95
CA VAL A 98 4.62 22.89 -31.44
C VAL A 98 5.48 22.08 -30.47
N HIS A 99 5.25 22.22 -29.17
CA HIS A 99 5.96 21.47 -28.13
C HIS A 99 4.96 20.82 -27.15
N PRO A 100 4.08 19.93 -27.65
CA PRO A 100 3.05 19.32 -26.83
C PRO A 100 3.65 18.33 -25.82
N ILE A 101 2.89 18.06 -24.76
CA ILE A 101 3.24 17.05 -23.76
C ILE A 101 2.00 16.19 -23.51
N ASP A 102 2.14 14.88 -23.69
CA ASP A 102 1.11 13.93 -23.25
C ASP A 102 1.40 13.52 -21.81
N ALA A 103 0.48 13.89 -20.92
CA ALA A 103 0.65 13.75 -19.48
C ALA A 103 -0.36 12.78 -18.88
N GLN A 104 -0.04 12.32 -17.67
CA GLN A 104 -0.87 11.40 -16.91
C GLN A 104 -1.03 11.87 -15.48
N VAL A 105 -2.23 11.68 -14.91
CA VAL A 105 -2.43 11.74 -13.46
C VAL A 105 -1.77 10.51 -12.84
N VAL A 106 -1.02 10.72 -11.75
CA VAL A 106 -0.31 9.64 -11.07
C VAL A 106 -1.27 8.64 -10.43
N GLN A 107 -0.96 7.35 -10.53
CA GLN A 107 -1.63 6.28 -9.76
C GLN A 107 -0.89 5.95 -8.45
N ALA A 108 0.41 6.25 -8.40
CA ALA A 108 1.28 6.28 -7.22
C ALA A 108 2.58 7.01 -7.59
N ALA A 109 3.34 7.50 -6.60
CA ALA A 109 4.65 8.12 -6.83
C ALA A 109 5.81 7.13 -6.69
N THR A 110 5.53 5.81 -6.66
CA THR A 110 6.48 4.73 -6.33
C THR A 110 7.83 4.87 -7.04
N LYS A 111 7.82 5.03 -8.38
CA LYS A 111 9.05 5.12 -9.19
C LYS A 111 9.67 6.52 -9.17
N TRP A 112 8.83 7.55 -9.11
CA TRP A 112 9.28 8.94 -9.03
C TRP A 112 10.18 9.16 -7.80
N LYS A 113 9.80 8.63 -6.63
CA LYS A 113 10.56 8.86 -5.39
C LYS A 113 12.02 8.40 -5.50
N ARG A 114 12.28 7.28 -6.18
CA ARG A 114 13.65 6.78 -6.39
C ARG A 114 14.47 7.68 -7.32
N MET A 115 13.84 8.27 -8.34
CA MET A 115 14.47 9.30 -9.17
C MET A 115 14.76 10.54 -8.35
N ALA A 116 13.82 10.94 -7.49
CA ALA A 116 13.94 12.10 -6.61
C ALA A 116 15.08 11.95 -5.59
N LEU A 117 15.37 10.74 -5.09
CA LEU A 117 16.54 10.50 -4.23
C LEU A 117 17.85 10.96 -4.90
N LYS A 118 18.03 10.68 -6.19
CA LYS A 118 19.18 11.17 -6.96
C LYS A 118 19.12 12.69 -7.14
N GLN A 119 17.95 13.21 -7.53
CA GLN A 119 17.76 14.63 -7.79
C GLN A 119 18.07 15.50 -6.57
N PHE A 120 17.75 15.00 -5.38
CA PHE A 120 18.00 15.68 -4.11
C PHE A 120 19.30 15.23 -3.41
N ASP A 121 20.15 14.48 -4.10
CA ASP A 121 21.46 14.01 -3.63
C ASP A 121 21.44 13.26 -2.27
N MET A 122 20.38 12.46 -2.06
CA MET A 122 20.16 11.72 -0.80
C MET A 122 21.23 10.64 -0.60
N LYS A 123 22.02 10.79 0.48
CA LYS A 123 23.11 9.86 0.83
C LYS A 123 22.57 8.58 1.49
N PRO A 124 23.38 7.51 1.59
CA PRO A 124 22.97 6.29 2.30
C PRO A 124 22.41 6.58 3.69
N GLY A 125 21.15 6.18 3.88
CA GLY A 125 20.41 6.39 5.11
C GLY A 125 19.55 7.65 5.16
N GLU A 126 19.64 8.53 4.17
CA GLU A 126 18.74 9.68 3.97
C GLU A 126 17.62 9.31 2.99
N GLY A 127 16.51 10.05 3.06
CA GLY A 127 15.38 9.82 2.18
C GLY A 127 14.35 10.93 2.21
N LEU A 128 13.19 10.64 1.62
CA LEU A 128 12.07 11.54 1.52
C LEU A 128 10.76 10.87 1.87
N CYS A 129 9.80 11.66 2.34
CA CYS A 129 8.40 11.32 2.50
C CYS A 129 7.55 12.39 1.81
N THR A 130 6.40 12.00 1.29
CA THR A 130 5.48 12.89 0.57
C THR A 130 4.05 12.64 1.00
N ASP A 131 3.27 13.72 0.99
CA ASP A 131 1.81 13.69 1.08
C ASP A 131 1.25 13.44 -0.33
N MET A 132 1.24 12.17 -0.75
CA MET A 132 0.93 11.78 -2.12
C MET A 132 -0.56 11.61 -2.32
N HIS A 133 -1.03 12.15 -3.44
CA HIS A 133 -2.40 12.04 -3.89
C HIS A 133 -2.43 11.45 -5.30
N ALA A 134 -3.30 10.48 -5.52
CA ALA A 134 -3.45 9.76 -6.78
C ALA A 134 -4.92 9.53 -7.13
N VAL A 135 -5.16 9.25 -8.41
CA VAL A 135 -6.49 8.91 -8.93
C VAL A 135 -6.46 7.51 -9.55
N ARG A 136 -7.23 6.58 -8.98
CA ARG A 136 -7.34 5.18 -9.42
C ARG A 136 -8.75 4.85 -9.88
N LYS A 137 -9.08 5.27 -11.10
CA LYS A 137 -10.44 5.22 -11.67
C LYS A 137 -11.04 3.83 -11.84
N ASP A 138 -10.20 2.79 -11.93
CA ASP A 138 -10.65 1.45 -12.29
C ASP A 138 -11.09 0.60 -11.07
N TYR A 139 -10.99 1.14 -9.85
CA TYR A 139 -11.37 0.42 -8.62
C TYR A 139 -12.88 0.38 -8.39
N PHE A 140 -13.35 -0.74 -7.85
CA PHE A 140 -14.69 -0.82 -7.28
C PHE A 140 -14.75 -0.02 -5.97
N LEU A 141 -15.63 0.98 -5.90
CA LEU A 141 -15.78 1.82 -4.71
C LEU A 141 -16.58 1.09 -3.65
N ASP A 142 -15.92 0.74 -2.54
CA ASP A 142 -16.49 0.04 -1.40
C ASP A 142 -16.02 0.66 -0.07
N HIS A 143 -16.13 -0.10 1.03
CA HIS A 143 -15.81 0.39 2.37
C HIS A 143 -14.35 0.82 2.58
N ASP A 144 -13.39 0.26 1.85
CA ASP A 144 -11.94 0.47 2.02
C ASP A 144 -11.23 0.85 0.70
N HIS A 145 -11.99 1.12 -0.36
CA HIS A 145 -11.51 1.55 -1.67
C HIS A 145 -12.20 2.83 -2.15
N SER A 146 -11.39 3.83 -2.50
CA SER A 146 -11.79 5.12 -3.09
C SER A 146 -11.05 5.33 -4.40
N VAL A 147 -11.63 6.14 -5.30
CA VAL A 147 -10.94 6.60 -6.52
C VAL A 147 -9.83 7.60 -6.19
N TYR A 148 -10.03 8.39 -5.14
CA TYR A 148 -9.00 9.22 -4.52
C TYR A 148 -8.16 8.36 -3.58
N VAL A 149 -6.85 8.32 -3.81
CA VAL A 149 -5.91 7.57 -2.98
C VAL A 149 -4.89 8.53 -2.39
N ASP A 150 -4.71 8.46 -1.08
CA ASP A 150 -3.71 9.20 -0.33
C ASP A 150 -2.68 8.26 0.31
N GLN A 151 -1.40 8.61 0.24
CA GLN A 151 -0.34 7.83 0.88
C GLN A 151 0.71 8.74 1.51
N TRP A 152 1.27 8.31 2.65
CA TRP A 152 2.62 8.72 3.02
C TRP A 152 3.56 7.90 2.17
N ASP A 153 3.98 8.50 1.06
CA ASP A 153 4.77 7.82 0.05
C ASP A 153 6.24 8.19 0.31
N TRP A 154 7.01 7.20 0.77
CA TRP A 154 8.37 7.41 1.28
C TRP A 154 9.40 6.53 0.57
N GLU A 155 10.65 6.97 0.57
CA GLU A 155 11.78 6.29 -0.07
C GLU A 155 13.09 6.69 0.61
N ARG A 156 14.04 5.76 0.75
CA ARG A 156 15.31 5.95 1.45
C ARG A 156 16.45 5.28 0.71
N THR A 157 17.56 5.99 0.54
CA THR A 157 18.79 5.45 -0.06
C THR A 157 19.41 4.39 0.87
N ILE A 158 19.83 3.26 0.31
CA ILE A 158 20.47 2.16 1.04
C ILE A 158 21.81 1.77 0.41
N THR A 159 22.63 1.08 1.19
CA THR A 159 23.84 0.41 0.71
C THR A 159 23.54 -0.98 0.15
N ALA A 160 24.49 -1.58 -0.57
CA ALA A 160 24.35 -2.95 -1.07
C ALA A 160 24.21 -3.97 0.07
N GLN A 161 24.93 -3.78 1.18
CA GLN A 161 24.89 -4.66 2.37
C GLN A 161 23.54 -4.62 3.08
N GLN A 162 22.80 -3.52 2.93
CA GLN A 162 21.45 -3.36 3.46
C GLN A 162 20.38 -4.04 2.60
N ARG A 163 20.73 -4.62 1.43
CA ARG A 163 19.81 -5.48 0.66
C ARG A 163 19.67 -6.85 1.31
N SER A 164 18.98 -6.91 2.44
CA SER A 164 18.75 -8.15 3.18
C SER A 164 17.37 -8.16 3.83
N LEU A 165 16.86 -9.37 4.08
CA LEU A 165 15.57 -9.56 4.77
C LEU A 165 15.57 -8.95 6.18
N GLU A 166 16.68 -9.04 6.91
CA GLU A 166 16.81 -8.48 8.26
C GLU A 166 16.75 -6.95 8.26
N PHE A 167 17.33 -6.31 7.24
CA PHE A 167 17.22 -4.87 7.09
C PHE A 167 15.78 -4.45 6.74
N LEU A 168 15.09 -5.18 5.86
CA LEU A 168 13.65 -4.97 5.58
C LEU A 168 12.83 -5.04 6.88
N LYS A 169 12.98 -6.11 7.67
CA LYS A 169 12.27 -6.30 8.95
C LYS A 169 12.55 -5.17 9.93
N THR A 170 13.78 -4.66 9.97
CA THR A 170 14.17 -3.52 10.80
C THR A 170 13.39 -2.26 10.41
N ILE A 171 13.32 -1.95 9.11
CA ILE A 171 12.62 -0.76 8.63
C ILE A 171 11.11 -0.88 8.85
N VAL A 172 10.53 -2.05 8.55
CA VAL A 172 9.10 -2.33 8.82
C VAL A 172 8.78 -2.16 10.31
N SER A 173 9.64 -2.66 11.20
CA SER A 173 9.42 -2.54 12.65
C SER A 173 9.44 -1.10 13.15
N LYS A 174 10.31 -0.25 12.58
CA LYS A 174 10.33 1.20 12.86
C LYS A 174 9.04 1.88 12.43
N ILE A 175 8.58 1.61 11.20
CA ILE A 175 7.30 2.13 10.68
C ILE A 175 6.15 1.70 11.58
N TRP A 176 6.15 0.44 12.01
CA TRP A 176 5.12 -0.07 12.92
C TRP A 176 5.10 0.66 14.26
N THR A 177 6.27 0.95 14.83
CA THR A 177 6.38 1.73 16.07
C THR A 177 5.76 3.12 15.92
N VAL A 178 5.94 3.77 14.76
CA VAL A 178 5.28 5.05 14.45
C VAL A 178 3.76 4.88 14.40
N ILE A 179 3.23 3.87 13.72
CA ILE A 179 1.78 3.62 13.61
C ILE A 179 1.15 3.32 14.99
N VAL A 180 1.78 2.47 15.81
CA VAL A 180 1.32 2.18 17.18
C VAL A 180 1.40 3.44 18.06
N GLY A 181 2.47 4.23 17.92
CA GLY A 181 2.59 5.53 18.58
C GLY A 181 1.46 6.49 18.21
N ALA A 182 1.10 6.53 16.92
CA ALA A 182 0.01 7.36 16.42
C ALA A 182 -1.36 6.92 16.97
N GLU A 183 -1.59 5.61 17.12
CA GLU A 183 -2.80 5.10 17.79
C GLU A 183 -2.86 5.56 19.25
N ARG A 184 -1.77 5.41 20.01
CA ARG A 184 -1.72 5.87 21.40
C ARG A 184 -1.94 7.39 21.51
N PHE A 185 -1.32 8.15 20.63
CA PHE A 185 -1.50 9.60 20.55
C PHE A 185 -2.96 9.96 20.31
N ALA A 186 -3.63 9.29 19.36
CA ALA A 186 -5.04 9.51 19.06
C ALA A 186 -5.94 9.17 20.26
N LEU A 187 -5.74 8.01 20.88
CA LEU A 187 -6.51 7.56 22.05
C LEU A 187 -6.37 8.49 23.26
N ASN A 188 -5.19 9.08 23.45
CA ASN A 188 -4.96 10.05 24.52
C ASN A 188 -5.60 11.41 24.22
N LYS A 189 -5.56 11.85 22.96
CA LYS A 189 -6.05 13.17 22.54
C LYS A 189 -7.57 13.21 22.33
N PHE A 190 -8.17 12.08 21.96
CA PHE A 190 -9.60 11.92 21.71
C PHE A 190 -10.12 10.72 22.53
N PRO A 191 -10.44 10.92 23.82
CA PRO A 191 -10.80 9.84 24.73
C PRO A 191 -12.00 9.00 24.29
N GLU A 192 -12.89 9.56 23.48
CA GLU A 192 -14.05 8.88 22.87
C GLU A 192 -13.65 7.67 22.02
N LEU A 193 -12.40 7.62 21.52
CA LEU A 193 -11.86 6.49 20.77
C LEU A 193 -11.51 5.27 21.65
N ASN A 194 -11.49 5.42 22.98
CA ASN A 194 -11.20 4.32 23.93
C ASN A 194 -12.43 3.40 24.11
N ASP A 195 -12.84 2.74 23.02
CA ASP A 195 -13.90 1.75 23.02
C ASP A 195 -13.34 0.35 23.37
N PRO A 196 -13.81 -0.32 24.44
CA PRO A 196 -13.32 -1.64 24.83
C PRO A 196 -13.58 -2.74 23.79
N ARG A 197 -14.49 -2.52 22.83
CA ARG A 197 -14.75 -3.43 21.71
C ARG A 197 -13.65 -3.40 20.66
N CYS A 198 -12.85 -2.33 20.63
CA CYS A 198 -11.78 -2.11 19.66
C CYS A 198 -10.41 -2.28 20.34
N PRO A 199 -9.81 -3.48 20.34
CA PRO A 199 -8.48 -3.69 20.90
C PRO A 199 -7.45 -2.79 20.21
N LYS A 200 -6.44 -2.40 20.99
CA LYS A 200 -5.28 -1.65 20.49
C LYS A 200 -4.47 -2.50 19.53
N LEU A 201 -3.76 -1.85 18.63
CA LEU A 201 -2.77 -2.50 17.78
C LEU A 201 -1.68 -3.15 18.67
N PRO A 202 -1.18 -4.34 18.29
CA PRO A 202 -0.12 -4.99 19.04
C PRO A 202 1.19 -4.21 18.94
N GLU A 203 2.01 -4.26 19.99
CA GLU A 203 3.31 -3.58 20.05
C GLU A 203 4.31 -4.04 18.98
N LYS A 204 4.17 -5.27 18.50
CA LYS A 204 5.07 -5.88 17.53
C LYS A 204 4.28 -6.52 16.40
N LEU A 205 4.83 -6.43 15.18
CA LEU A 205 4.34 -7.20 14.04
C LEU A 205 4.81 -8.65 14.11
N THR A 206 3.97 -9.54 13.61
CA THR A 206 4.40 -10.90 13.26
C THR A 206 4.83 -10.92 11.79
N PHE A 207 6.01 -11.45 11.50
CA PHE A 207 6.53 -11.58 10.14
C PHE A 207 6.24 -12.98 9.61
N LEU A 208 5.62 -13.08 8.43
CA LEU A 208 5.30 -14.36 7.78
C LEU A 208 5.63 -14.28 6.29
N HIS A 209 6.26 -15.30 5.71
CA HIS A 209 6.38 -15.39 4.25
C HIS A 209 5.06 -15.86 3.63
N ALA A 210 4.75 -15.37 2.44
CA ALA A 210 3.64 -15.84 1.63
C ALA A 210 3.64 -17.38 1.43
N GLU A 211 4.82 -17.98 1.29
CA GLU A 211 5.02 -19.42 1.21
C GLU A 211 4.55 -20.15 2.47
N ASP A 212 4.83 -19.62 3.66
CA ASP A 212 4.40 -20.19 4.94
C ASP A 212 2.87 -20.09 5.08
N ILE A 213 2.31 -18.97 4.64
CA ILE A 213 0.86 -18.74 4.61
C ILE A 213 0.14 -19.77 3.74
N LEU A 214 0.70 -20.06 2.57
CA LEU A 214 0.17 -21.09 1.68
C LEU A 214 0.34 -22.49 2.27
N GLU A 215 1.43 -22.76 3.00
CA GLU A 215 1.63 -24.04 3.69
C GLU A 215 0.64 -24.26 4.84
N MET A 216 0.35 -23.22 5.62
CA MET A 216 -0.66 -23.27 6.69
C MET A 216 -2.08 -23.49 6.15
N TYR A 217 -2.39 -22.93 4.97
CA TYR A 217 -3.75 -22.92 4.40
C TYR A 217 -3.75 -23.21 2.88
N PRO A 218 -3.35 -24.42 2.45
CA PRO A 218 -3.12 -24.73 1.03
C PRO A 218 -4.38 -24.65 0.17
N ASP A 219 -5.54 -24.96 0.77
CA ASP A 219 -6.82 -25.06 0.07
C ASP A 219 -7.63 -23.76 0.08
N LEU A 220 -7.13 -22.68 0.70
CA LEU A 220 -7.86 -21.43 0.83
C LEU A 220 -7.38 -20.38 -0.19
N PRO A 221 -8.28 -19.53 -0.73
CA PRO A 221 -7.91 -18.33 -1.47
C PRO A 221 -7.19 -17.31 -0.59
N ARG A 222 -6.40 -16.43 -1.22
CA ARG A 222 -5.57 -15.41 -0.56
C ARG A 222 -6.32 -14.64 0.54
N LYS A 223 -7.47 -14.04 0.22
CA LYS A 223 -8.22 -13.18 1.15
C LYS A 223 -8.68 -13.98 2.39
N GLN A 224 -8.97 -15.26 2.22
CA GLN A 224 -9.33 -16.16 3.32
C GLN A 224 -8.10 -16.56 4.15
N ARG A 225 -6.95 -16.82 3.52
CA ARG A 225 -5.68 -17.06 4.25
C ARG A 225 -5.29 -15.87 5.13
N GLU A 226 -5.34 -14.67 4.57
CA GLU A 226 -5.08 -13.42 5.30
C GLU A 226 -6.04 -13.25 6.49
N THR A 227 -7.33 -13.55 6.28
CA THR A 227 -8.34 -13.51 7.35
C THR A 227 -8.02 -14.49 8.48
N MET A 228 -7.69 -15.74 8.16
CA MET A 228 -7.33 -16.76 9.16
C MET A 228 -6.09 -16.37 9.97
N ILE A 229 -5.09 -15.79 9.30
CA ILE A 229 -3.86 -15.32 9.93
C ILE A 229 -4.16 -14.17 10.88
N LEU A 230 -4.95 -13.19 10.45
CA LEU A 230 -5.25 -12.01 11.25
C LEU A 230 -6.13 -12.30 12.47
N GLN A 231 -6.89 -13.41 12.44
CA GLN A 231 -7.58 -13.92 13.62
C GLN A 231 -6.62 -14.50 14.68
N LYS A 232 -5.42 -14.96 14.28
CA LYS A 232 -4.38 -15.48 15.17
C LYS A 232 -3.36 -14.41 15.57
N TYR A 233 -2.98 -13.56 14.61
CA TYR A 233 -1.99 -12.50 14.75
C TYR A 233 -2.62 -11.17 14.29
N PRO A 234 -3.07 -10.31 15.21
CA PRO A 234 -3.90 -9.14 14.85
C PRO A 234 -3.17 -8.09 14.01
N ALA A 235 -1.85 -8.18 13.87
CA ALA A 235 -1.06 -7.43 12.89
C ALA A 235 0.11 -8.26 12.38
N VAL A 236 0.27 -8.29 11.05
CA VAL A 236 1.31 -9.05 10.36
C VAL A 236 2.00 -8.22 9.28
N PHE A 237 3.26 -8.54 9.01
CA PHE A 237 3.93 -8.18 7.77
C PHE A 237 4.09 -9.46 6.92
N ILE A 238 3.45 -9.48 5.76
CA ILE A 238 3.52 -10.60 4.83
C ILE A 238 4.65 -10.34 3.84
N ILE A 239 5.69 -11.16 3.88
CA ILE A 239 6.89 -11.05 3.03
C ILE A 239 6.67 -11.84 1.73
N GLY A 240 7.25 -11.38 0.63
CA GLY A 240 7.34 -12.17 -0.61
C GLY A 240 6.12 -12.05 -1.52
N ILE A 241 5.56 -10.85 -1.63
CA ILE A 241 4.35 -10.63 -2.42
C ILE A 241 4.70 -10.29 -3.86
N GLY A 242 4.35 -11.20 -4.78
CA GLY A 242 4.59 -11.08 -6.23
C GLY A 242 5.21 -12.35 -6.82
N TRP A 243 5.96 -13.09 -6.01
CA TRP A 243 6.52 -14.40 -6.35
C TRP A 243 5.42 -15.43 -6.58
N THR A 244 5.55 -16.25 -7.63
CA THR A 244 4.62 -17.35 -7.92
C THR A 244 4.86 -18.50 -6.94
N LEU A 245 3.88 -18.77 -6.09
CA LEU A 245 3.98 -19.80 -5.06
C LEU A 245 3.82 -21.22 -5.64
N LYS A 246 4.04 -22.24 -4.80
CA LYS A 246 3.99 -23.66 -5.19
C LYS A 246 2.66 -24.12 -5.81
N ASP A 247 1.56 -23.40 -5.58
CA ASP A 247 0.25 -23.70 -6.16
C ASP A 247 0.02 -23.03 -7.52
N GLY A 248 1.04 -22.37 -8.08
CA GLY A 248 1.02 -21.77 -9.41
C GLY A 248 0.50 -20.32 -9.43
N TYR A 249 0.18 -19.75 -8.27
CA TYR A 249 -0.33 -18.38 -8.16
C TYR A 249 0.57 -17.54 -7.28
N PRO A 250 0.77 -16.25 -7.59
CA PRO A 250 1.38 -15.37 -6.62
C PRO A 250 0.44 -15.15 -5.42
N HIS A 251 1.00 -14.78 -4.27
CA HIS A 251 0.14 -14.38 -3.14
C HIS A 251 -0.79 -13.25 -3.56
N GLU A 252 -0.25 -12.21 -4.19
CA GLU A 252 -0.99 -11.16 -4.90
C GLU A 252 -0.17 -10.71 -6.10
N MET A 253 -0.83 -10.16 -7.12
CA MET A 253 -0.15 -9.52 -8.23
C MET A 253 0.66 -8.32 -7.74
N ARG A 254 1.84 -8.13 -8.35
CA ARG A 254 2.74 -7.02 -8.03
C ARG A 254 3.45 -6.57 -9.30
N ALA A 255 3.69 -5.28 -9.44
CA ALA A 255 4.47 -4.78 -10.55
C ALA A 255 5.91 -5.31 -10.51
N ALA A 256 6.53 -5.40 -11.67
CA ALA A 256 7.85 -6.00 -11.85
C ALA A 256 9.02 -5.02 -11.76
N ASP A 257 8.77 -3.71 -11.61
CA ASP A 257 9.76 -2.67 -11.87
C ASP A 257 10.12 -1.75 -10.68
N TYR A 258 9.58 -2.01 -9.49
CA TYR A 258 9.98 -1.28 -8.29
C TYR A 258 10.32 -2.19 -7.12
N ASP A 259 9.47 -3.14 -6.71
CA ASP A 259 9.74 -4.03 -5.58
C ASP A 259 10.52 -5.27 -6.00
N ASP A 260 11.49 -5.68 -5.18
CA ASP A 260 12.23 -6.93 -5.36
C ASP A 260 11.47 -8.07 -4.68
N TRP A 261 10.72 -8.84 -5.46
CA TRP A 261 9.96 -10.01 -5.01
C TRP A 261 10.57 -11.33 -5.49
N VAL A 262 11.76 -11.32 -6.11
CA VAL A 262 12.44 -12.52 -6.62
C VAL A 262 13.69 -12.91 -5.85
N THR A 263 14.31 -11.98 -5.12
CA THR A 263 15.53 -12.30 -4.37
C THR A 263 15.26 -13.43 -3.37
N GLU A 264 16.09 -14.46 -3.44
CA GLU A 264 16.07 -15.59 -2.53
C GLU A 264 16.37 -15.14 -1.10
N THR A 265 15.58 -15.67 -0.16
CA THR A 265 15.72 -15.47 1.28
C THR A 265 15.56 -16.81 1.99
N GLU A 266 15.83 -16.85 3.29
CA GLU A 266 15.70 -18.06 4.09
C GLU A 266 14.75 -17.83 5.26
N SER A 267 13.88 -18.80 5.51
CA SER A 267 13.10 -18.90 6.75
C SER A 267 13.98 -19.25 7.95
N ALA A 268 13.43 -19.16 9.17
CA ALA A 268 14.15 -19.52 10.39
C ALA A 268 14.58 -21.00 10.41
N GLU A 269 13.83 -21.86 9.71
CA GLU A 269 14.08 -23.29 9.56
C GLU A 269 14.99 -23.63 8.37
N GLY A 270 15.54 -22.64 7.66
CA GLY A 270 16.46 -22.83 6.53
C GLY A 270 15.79 -23.23 5.22
N LYS A 271 14.46 -23.15 5.13
CA LYS A 271 13.74 -23.32 3.86
C LYS A 271 13.88 -22.06 3.00
N MET A 272 14.22 -22.25 1.73
CA MET A 272 14.31 -21.21 0.71
C MET A 272 12.94 -20.56 0.47
N MET A 273 12.91 -19.23 0.51
CA MET A 273 11.75 -18.34 0.30
C MET A 273 12.14 -17.19 -0.65
N HIS A 274 11.19 -16.34 -1.03
CA HIS A 274 11.47 -15.25 -1.97
C HIS A 274 10.95 -13.91 -1.50
N GLY A 275 11.67 -12.87 -1.90
CA GLY A 275 11.26 -11.48 -1.85
C GLY A 275 11.86 -10.66 -0.71
N LEU A 276 12.14 -9.41 -1.03
CA LEU A 276 12.55 -8.35 -0.12
C LEU A 276 11.48 -7.24 -0.07
N ASN A 277 10.21 -7.63 -0.19
CA ASN A 277 9.05 -6.75 -0.11
C ASN A 277 7.93 -7.40 0.72
N GLY A 278 6.88 -6.64 0.97
CA GLY A 278 5.70 -7.14 1.66
C GLY A 278 4.68 -6.08 2.04
N ASP A 279 3.61 -6.54 2.67
CA ASP A 279 2.48 -5.71 3.08
C ASP A 279 2.23 -5.80 4.59
N ILE A 280 1.87 -4.66 5.20
CA ILE A 280 1.36 -4.60 6.58
C ILE A 280 -0.16 -4.78 6.54
N LEU A 281 -0.63 -5.86 7.17
CA LEU A 281 -2.05 -6.14 7.35
C LEU A 281 -2.40 -6.16 8.84
N VAL A 282 -3.58 -5.66 9.17
CA VAL A 282 -4.15 -5.67 10.52
C VAL A 282 -5.56 -6.22 10.52
N TRP A 283 -5.98 -6.76 11.65
CA TRP A 283 -7.38 -7.04 11.91
C TRP A 283 -8.10 -5.74 12.27
N ASN A 284 -9.08 -5.33 11.46
CA ASN A 284 -9.93 -4.20 11.82
C ASN A 284 -11.10 -4.69 12.68
N PRO A 285 -11.17 -4.31 13.98
CA PRO A 285 -12.21 -4.81 14.88
C PRO A 285 -13.60 -4.23 14.61
N VAL A 286 -13.68 -3.07 13.94
CA VAL A 286 -14.94 -2.40 13.59
C VAL A 286 -15.64 -3.13 12.45
N THR A 287 -14.90 -3.42 11.38
CA THR A 287 -15.43 -4.11 10.21
C THR A 287 -15.34 -5.63 10.34
N LYS A 288 -14.53 -6.14 11.28
CA LYS A 288 -14.21 -7.56 11.49
C LYS A 288 -13.63 -8.21 10.23
N ARG A 289 -12.64 -7.54 9.64
CA ARG A 289 -12.02 -7.94 8.37
C ARG A 289 -10.53 -7.68 8.38
N ARG A 290 -9.84 -8.32 7.43
CA ARG A 290 -8.50 -7.92 7.03
C ARG A 290 -8.50 -6.46 6.59
N HIS A 291 -7.45 -5.72 6.95
CA HIS A 291 -7.27 -4.34 6.55
C HIS A 291 -5.80 -4.09 6.25
N GLU A 292 -5.50 -3.72 5.02
CA GLU A 292 -4.13 -3.53 4.53
C GLU A 292 -3.74 -2.06 4.65
N LEU A 293 -2.67 -1.78 5.39
CA LEU A 293 -2.23 -0.42 5.70
C LEU A 293 -1.12 0.07 4.77
N SER A 294 -0.24 -0.82 4.34
CA SER A 294 0.96 -0.43 3.61
C SER A 294 1.51 -1.55 2.75
N SER A 295 2.13 -1.15 1.63
CA SER A 295 3.01 -1.97 0.80
C SER A 295 4.37 -1.33 0.72
N MET A 296 5.43 -2.11 0.90
CA MET A 296 6.81 -1.61 0.90
C MET A 296 7.82 -2.70 0.54
N GLY A 297 9.00 -2.29 0.14
CA GLY A 297 10.07 -3.23 -0.18
C GLY A 297 11.40 -2.56 -0.49
N ILE A 298 12.44 -3.38 -0.42
CA ILE A 298 13.73 -3.05 -1.02
C ILE A 298 13.52 -3.07 -2.52
N ARG A 299 13.96 -2.01 -3.19
CA ARG A 299 13.69 -1.83 -4.61
C ARG A 299 14.51 -2.77 -5.46
N VAL A 300 14.06 -3.11 -6.66
CA VAL A 300 14.84 -3.89 -7.64
C VAL A 300 16.22 -3.27 -7.89
N ASN A 301 17.23 -4.12 -8.05
CA ASN A 301 18.51 -3.76 -8.67
C ASN A 301 18.47 -4.10 -10.18
N ALA A 302 19.57 -3.86 -10.91
CA ALA A 302 19.62 -4.12 -12.35
C ALA A 302 19.37 -5.59 -12.73
N GLU A 303 19.78 -6.54 -11.89
CA GLU A 303 19.63 -7.98 -12.13
C GLU A 303 18.18 -8.44 -11.90
N THR A 304 17.65 -8.15 -10.71
CA THR A 304 16.28 -8.50 -10.31
C THR A 304 15.25 -7.79 -11.17
N LEU A 305 15.50 -6.55 -11.63
CA LEU A 305 14.65 -5.88 -12.60
C LEU A 305 14.52 -6.68 -13.90
N LYS A 306 15.64 -7.13 -14.49
CA LYS A 306 15.61 -7.93 -15.72
C LYS A 306 14.91 -9.27 -15.50
N GLN A 307 15.21 -9.95 -14.40
CA GLN A 307 14.58 -11.22 -14.05
C GLN A 307 13.06 -11.07 -13.92
N GLN A 308 12.59 -10.07 -13.18
CA GLN A 308 11.17 -9.82 -12.97
C GLN A 308 10.46 -9.43 -14.26
N LEU A 309 10.99 -8.49 -15.06
CA LEU A 309 10.38 -8.09 -16.32
C LEU A 309 10.32 -9.23 -17.33
N LYS A 310 11.34 -10.09 -17.38
CA LYS A 310 11.30 -11.29 -18.22
C LYS A 310 10.23 -12.28 -17.73
N ALA A 311 10.15 -12.51 -16.43
CA ALA A 311 9.14 -13.39 -15.83
C ALA A 311 7.70 -12.90 -16.07
N THR A 312 7.51 -11.60 -16.29
CA THR A 312 6.20 -10.99 -16.53
C THR A 312 5.96 -10.59 -18.00
N ASN A 313 6.88 -10.89 -18.91
CA ASN A 313 6.83 -10.49 -20.33
C ASN A 313 6.75 -8.96 -20.56
N GLN A 314 7.43 -8.18 -19.71
CA GLN A 314 7.43 -6.71 -19.72
C GLN A 314 8.80 -6.11 -20.06
N GLU A 315 9.68 -6.85 -20.75
CA GLU A 315 11.03 -6.38 -21.10
C GLU A 315 11.04 -5.08 -21.93
N HIS A 316 9.94 -4.76 -22.62
CA HIS A 316 9.79 -3.48 -23.34
C HIS A 316 9.89 -2.24 -22.43
N PHE A 317 9.64 -2.38 -21.11
CA PHE A 317 9.83 -1.31 -20.14
C PHE A 317 11.29 -0.86 -20.01
N LEU A 318 12.27 -1.71 -20.36
CA LEU A 318 13.69 -1.36 -20.33
C LEU A 318 14.05 -0.19 -21.27
N ASN A 319 13.14 0.22 -22.15
CA ASN A 319 13.32 1.38 -23.01
C ASN A 319 13.06 2.71 -22.31
N PHE A 320 12.31 2.72 -21.20
CA PHE A 320 11.97 3.94 -20.48
C PHE A 320 13.14 4.52 -19.68
N PRO A 321 13.18 5.86 -19.48
CA PRO A 321 14.24 6.53 -18.72
C PRO A 321 14.47 5.98 -17.31
N TYR A 322 13.41 5.70 -16.55
CA TYR A 322 13.51 5.14 -15.20
C TYR A 322 14.23 3.79 -15.18
N HIS A 323 13.85 2.87 -16.07
CA HIS A 323 14.42 1.52 -16.11
C HIS A 323 15.87 1.55 -16.58
N LYS A 324 16.21 2.38 -17.57
CA LYS A 324 17.60 2.63 -17.97
C LYS A 324 18.44 3.16 -16.81
N ALA A 325 17.90 4.09 -16.02
CA ALA A 325 18.61 4.63 -14.88
C ALA A 325 18.96 3.57 -13.82
N ILE A 326 18.09 2.55 -13.63
CA ILE A 326 18.39 1.38 -12.78
C ILE A 326 19.49 0.52 -13.40
N LEU A 327 19.37 0.19 -14.69
CA LEU A 327 20.32 -0.66 -15.40
C LEU A 327 21.73 -0.08 -15.39
N ASP A 328 21.84 1.23 -15.59
CA ASP A 328 23.10 1.96 -15.65
C ASP A 328 23.63 2.32 -14.25
N GLY A 329 22.89 1.98 -13.19
CA GLY A 329 23.26 2.29 -11.81
C GLY A 329 23.31 3.79 -11.49
N THR A 330 22.59 4.62 -12.26
CA THR A 330 22.65 6.08 -12.12
C THR A 330 21.68 6.62 -11.09
N ILE A 331 20.75 5.81 -10.57
CA ILE A 331 19.91 6.10 -9.40
C ILE A 331 20.26 5.15 -8.25
N PRO A 332 20.13 5.57 -6.98
CA PRO A 332 20.58 4.79 -5.86
C PRO A 332 19.81 3.47 -5.67
N LEU A 333 20.45 2.52 -4.99
CA LEU A 333 19.72 1.45 -4.31
C LEU A 333 18.85 2.08 -3.22
N SER A 334 17.63 1.58 -3.06
CA SER A 334 16.66 2.16 -2.14
C SER A 334 15.76 1.11 -1.50
N ILE A 335 15.12 1.52 -0.42
CA ILE A 335 13.96 0.89 0.17
C ILE A 335 12.86 1.95 0.25
N GLY A 336 11.62 1.58 -0.02
CA GLY A 336 10.52 2.50 0.09
C GLY A 336 9.17 1.81 0.15
N GLY A 337 8.12 2.61 0.27
CA GLY A 337 6.76 2.12 0.33
C GLY A 337 5.74 3.23 0.36
N GLY A 338 4.48 2.82 0.32
CA GLY A 338 3.34 3.69 0.54
C GLY A 338 2.55 3.21 1.75
N ILE A 339 2.23 4.11 2.67
CA ILE A 339 1.31 3.85 3.79
C ILE A 339 0.02 4.60 3.48
N GLY A 340 -1.10 3.90 3.31
CA GLY A 340 -2.38 4.53 2.96
C GLY A 340 -2.87 5.42 4.10
N GLN A 341 -2.98 6.73 3.86
CA GLN A 341 -3.29 7.67 4.95
C GLN A 341 -4.70 7.42 5.45
N SER A 342 -5.68 7.45 4.55
CA SER A 342 -7.08 7.22 4.89
C SER A 342 -7.34 5.82 5.41
N ARG A 343 -6.64 4.79 4.93
CA ARG A 343 -6.74 3.43 5.51
C ARG A 343 -6.20 3.38 6.94
N THR A 344 -5.08 4.03 7.21
CA THR A 344 -4.49 4.10 8.54
C THR A 344 -5.37 4.90 9.49
N LEU A 345 -5.89 6.04 9.04
CA LEU A 345 -6.80 6.88 9.80
C LEU A 345 -8.14 6.18 10.08
N MET A 346 -8.68 5.43 9.11
CA MET A 346 -9.86 4.59 9.32
C MET A 346 -9.64 3.58 10.46
N GLN A 347 -8.48 2.94 10.50
CA GLN A 347 -8.11 1.99 11.56
C GLN A 347 -7.95 2.67 12.93
N ILE A 348 -7.21 3.79 12.99
CA ILE A 348 -6.90 4.48 14.25
C ILE A 348 -8.15 5.17 14.81
N LEU A 349 -8.95 5.81 13.96
CA LEU A 349 -10.15 6.55 14.35
C LEU A 349 -11.41 5.68 14.43
N ARG A 350 -11.24 4.35 14.34
CA ARG A 350 -12.29 3.33 14.51
C ARG A 350 -13.48 3.53 13.57
N LYS A 351 -13.21 3.84 12.30
CA LYS A 351 -14.24 4.07 11.29
C LYS A 351 -14.62 2.79 10.58
N ALA A 352 -15.88 2.69 10.19
CA ALA A 352 -16.41 1.54 9.46
C ALA A 352 -16.19 1.67 7.94
N HIS A 353 -15.99 2.89 7.46
CA HIS A 353 -15.76 3.18 6.05
C HIS A 353 -14.69 4.25 5.85
N LEU A 354 -13.84 4.05 4.85
CA LEU A 354 -12.79 4.98 4.43
C LEU A 354 -13.33 6.40 4.12
N GLY A 355 -14.52 6.53 3.53
CA GLY A 355 -15.16 7.82 3.28
C GLY A 355 -15.51 8.61 4.53
N GLU A 356 -15.44 8.04 5.74
CA GLU A 356 -15.58 8.82 6.98
C GLU A 356 -14.33 9.65 7.30
N VAL A 357 -13.19 9.35 6.65
CA VAL A 357 -11.92 10.07 6.80
C VAL A 357 -11.38 10.68 5.51
N THR A 358 -12.00 10.36 4.37
CA THR A 358 -11.63 10.87 3.05
C THR A 358 -12.78 11.65 2.45
N VAL A 359 -12.50 12.84 1.92
CA VAL A 359 -13.44 13.58 1.06
C VAL A 359 -13.26 13.08 -0.37
N SER A 360 -14.26 12.41 -0.92
CA SER A 360 -14.18 11.77 -2.24
C SER A 360 -15.57 11.65 -2.86
N VAL A 361 -15.64 11.08 -4.06
CA VAL A 361 -16.91 10.78 -4.74
C VAL A 361 -17.39 9.38 -4.39
N TRP A 362 -18.68 9.27 -4.05
CA TRP A 362 -19.30 8.01 -3.65
C TRP A 362 -20.61 7.76 -4.41
N PRO A 363 -20.83 6.55 -4.94
CA PRO A 363 -22.08 6.21 -5.61
C PRO A 363 -23.29 6.34 -4.66
N LYS A 364 -24.43 6.82 -5.19
CA LYS A 364 -25.66 7.00 -4.41
C LYS A 364 -26.08 5.74 -3.64
N ILE A 365 -26.01 4.58 -4.31
CA ILE A 365 -26.35 3.27 -3.70
C ILE A 365 -25.47 2.95 -2.48
N LEU A 366 -24.17 3.24 -2.54
CA LEU A 366 -23.26 3.02 -1.43
C LEU A 366 -23.62 3.93 -0.25
N LYS A 367 -23.90 5.21 -0.51
CA LYS A 367 -24.34 6.17 0.51
C LYS A 367 -25.63 5.72 1.20
N GLU A 368 -26.60 5.21 0.44
CA GLU A 368 -27.87 4.69 0.98
C GLU A 368 -27.66 3.44 1.86
N ILE A 369 -26.81 2.50 1.43
CA ILE A 369 -26.44 1.31 2.22
C ILE A 369 -25.76 1.73 3.53
N CYS A 370 -24.80 2.67 3.45
CA CYS A 370 -24.07 3.19 4.59
C CYS A 370 -24.99 3.92 5.59
N ALA A 371 -25.89 4.78 5.10
CA ALA A 371 -26.80 5.53 5.95
C ALA A 371 -27.73 4.61 6.77
N LYS A 372 -28.21 3.51 6.18
CA LYS A 372 -29.00 2.47 6.89
C LYS A 372 -28.23 1.79 8.03
N LYS A 373 -26.90 1.88 8.03
CA LYS A 373 -25.98 1.32 9.02
C LYS A 373 -25.29 2.38 9.86
N ASN A 374 -25.79 3.61 9.85
CA ASN A 374 -25.26 4.74 10.60
C ASN A 374 -23.80 5.10 10.24
N ILE A 375 -23.44 4.85 8.96
CA ILE A 375 -22.16 5.22 8.36
C ILE A 375 -22.42 6.42 7.44
N PHE A 376 -21.66 7.49 7.62
CA PHE A 376 -21.81 8.71 6.82
C PHE A 376 -20.47 9.14 6.24
N VAL A 377 -20.33 8.97 4.93
CA VAL A 377 -19.16 9.42 4.18
C VAL A 377 -19.12 10.96 4.03
N LEU A 378 -17.92 11.49 3.83
CA LEU A 378 -17.63 12.89 3.55
C LEU A 378 -17.62 13.13 2.03
N GLU A 379 -18.14 14.29 1.63
CA GLU A 379 -18.28 14.74 0.23
C GLU A 379 -17.82 16.20 0.08
#